data_AF-A0A962RHQ4-F1
#
_entry.id   AF-A0A962RHQ4-F1
#
_cell.length_a   1.000
_cell.length_b   1.000
_cell.length_c   1.000
_cell.angle_alpha   90.00
_cell.angle_beta   90.00
_cell.angle_gamma   90.00
#
_symmetry.space_group_name_H-M   'P 1'
#
loop_
_entity.id
_entity.type
_entity.pdbx_description
1 polymer ?
#
loop_
_entity_poly.entity_id
_entity_poly.type
_entity_poly.pdbx_seq_one_letter_code
_entity_poly.pdbx_strand_id
1 'polypeptide(L)'
;GAAEFIHGADERVLGHMGGGAAAIVSAVANGSWGGGSINYAGAYVATRYLHDKIKEAGGSGLKDLMQYMAEDTSRTLDQAIAATTNYAGKVTFMADFQANGANYITNNMDLTNADTGAIGGLDADGGGIVTAENVVDEQGHGYAEDPLESFNVTFAETYRNVASTRSMTFQVGAANGMTLDLEFGAIGVDALSLGNVDSSLFTGSIVGLADAAIEQVSAERAKYGALMNRLESTISTLQVEHENTSAARSRIVDVDYASETANLSANTIVRNAAQAMLAQANSQPNMVLSLLRPA
;
A
#
# COMPACT_ATOMS: atom_id res chain seq x y z
N GLY A 1 -11.15 4.82 19.49
CA GLY A 1 -11.71 5.77 18.52
C GLY A 1 -10.67 6.17 17.51
N ALA A 2 -9.76 7.08 17.88
CA ALA A 2 -8.74 7.57 16.94
C ALA A 2 -7.81 6.48 16.36
N ALA A 3 -7.58 5.39 17.11
CA ALA A 3 -6.80 4.24 16.61
C ALA A 3 -7.45 3.56 15.39
N GLU A 4 -8.77 3.59 15.30
CA GLU A 4 -9.55 2.95 14.23
C GLU A 4 -9.95 3.89 13.10
N PHE A 5 -9.50 5.14 13.13
CA PHE A 5 -9.84 6.16 12.14
C PHE A 5 -9.30 5.82 10.75
N ILE A 6 -8.05 5.34 10.69
CA ILE A 6 -7.38 5.03 9.43
C ILE A 6 -7.98 3.76 8.83
N HIS A 7 -8.08 2.70 9.63
CA HIS A 7 -8.44 1.38 9.13
C HIS A 7 -9.95 1.07 9.11
N GLY A 8 -10.79 1.96 9.66
CA GLY A 8 -12.21 1.71 9.82
C GLY A 8 -12.54 0.66 10.89
N ALA A 9 -13.79 0.57 11.31
CA ALA A 9 -14.22 -0.46 12.27
C ALA A 9 -15.70 -0.83 12.12
N ASP A 10 -16.25 -0.70 10.92
CA ASP A 10 -17.68 -0.91 10.67
C ASP A 10 -18.09 -2.36 10.96
N GLU A 11 -17.23 -3.36 10.73
CA GLU A 11 -17.49 -4.76 11.08
C GLU A 11 -17.61 -4.95 12.60
N ARG A 12 -16.84 -4.18 13.38
CA ARG A 12 -16.93 -4.22 14.84
C ARG A 12 -18.22 -3.59 15.32
N VAL A 13 -18.62 -2.46 14.73
CA VAL A 13 -19.90 -1.81 15.06
C VAL A 13 -21.05 -2.75 14.72
N LEU A 14 -21.04 -3.36 13.53
CA LEU A 14 -22.02 -4.34 13.07
C LEU A 14 -22.14 -5.51 14.06
N GLY A 15 -21.02 -6.04 14.56
CA GLY A 15 -20.99 -7.12 15.55
C GLY A 15 -21.73 -6.81 16.86
N HIS A 16 -21.89 -5.53 17.21
CA HIS A 16 -22.63 -5.09 18.41
C HIS A 16 -24.05 -4.60 18.12
N MET A 17 -24.47 -4.52 16.86
CA MET A 17 -25.81 -4.03 16.49
C MET A 17 -26.95 -4.91 17.03
N GLY A 18 -26.68 -6.18 17.38
CA GLY A 18 -27.65 -7.04 18.06
C GLY A 18 -28.11 -6.53 19.43
N GLY A 19 -27.30 -5.71 20.11
CA GLY A 19 -27.67 -5.01 21.35
C GLY A 19 -28.35 -3.65 21.13
N GLY A 20 -28.48 -3.22 19.88
CA GLY A 20 -29.01 -1.93 19.46
C GLY A 20 -27.98 -0.79 19.47
N ALA A 21 -28.14 0.17 18.54
CA ALA A 21 -27.25 1.32 18.39
C ALA A 21 -27.10 2.15 19.68
N ALA A 22 -28.18 2.26 20.47
CA ALA A 22 -28.15 2.99 21.74
C ALA A 22 -27.21 2.36 22.79
N ALA A 23 -27.03 1.04 22.77
CA ALA A 23 -26.10 0.35 23.68
C ALA A 23 -24.64 0.68 23.33
N ILE A 24 -24.32 0.75 22.03
CA ILE A 24 -22.99 1.12 21.52
C ILE A 24 -22.64 2.55 21.96
N VAL A 25 -23.56 3.50 21.81
CA VAL A 25 -23.37 4.90 22.24
C VAL A 25 -23.22 5.00 23.76
N SER A 26 -24.10 4.30 24.50
CA SER A 26 -24.09 4.33 25.97
C SER A 26 -22.80 3.78 26.57
N ALA A 27 -22.12 2.86 25.88
CA ALA A 27 -20.84 2.29 26.32
C ALA A 27 -19.71 3.32 26.46
N VAL A 28 -19.85 4.50 25.83
CA VAL A 28 -18.86 5.59 25.93
C VAL A 28 -19.46 6.86 26.53
N ALA A 29 -20.72 7.18 26.24
CA ALA A 29 -21.36 8.39 26.74
C ALA A 29 -21.72 8.32 28.24
N ASN A 30 -22.13 7.14 28.73
CA ASN A 30 -22.60 6.95 30.11
C ASN A 30 -21.90 5.79 30.84
N GLY A 31 -21.20 4.92 30.11
CA GLY A 31 -20.54 3.74 30.64
C GLY A 31 -19.15 4.03 31.19
N SER A 32 -18.71 3.24 32.16
CA SER A 32 -17.30 3.19 32.55
C SER A 32 -16.48 2.55 31.43
N TRP A 33 -15.33 3.13 31.10
CA TRP A 33 -14.41 2.54 30.13
C TRP A 33 -13.87 1.20 30.66
N GLY A 34 -14.36 0.10 30.09
CA GLY A 34 -13.95 -1.26 30.47
C GLY A 34 -12.91 -1.89 29.54
N GLY A 35 -12.54 -1.20 28.46
CA GLY A 35 -11.66 -1.74 27.41
C GLY A 35 -12.26 -2.91 26.62
N GLY A 36 -13.58 -3.10 26.68
CA GLY A 36 -14.27 -4.15 25.92
C GLY A 36 -14.50 -3.74 24.46
N SER A 37 -14.78 -4.73 23.61
CA SER A 37 -15.06 -4.51 22.17
C SER A 37 -16.16 -3.47 21.92
N ILE A 38 -17.22 -3.45 22.75
CA ILE A 38 -18.30 -2.46 22.65
C ILE A 38 -17.84 -1.03 23.00
N ASN A 39 -16.89 -0.86 23.93
CA ASN A 39 -16.33 0.45 24.24
C ASN A 39 -15.52 0.98 23.06
N TYR A 40 -14.76 0.12 22.39
CA TYR A 40 -14.03 0.50 21.17
C TYR A 40 -14.96 0.82 20.01
N ALA A 41 -16.02 0.03 19.80
CA ALA A 41 -17.06 0.34 18.81
C ALA A 41 -17.71 1.71 19.08
N GLY A 42 -18.15 1.97 20.31
CA GLY A 42 -18.72 3.27 20.69
C GLY A 42 -17.74 4.43 20.53
N ALA A 43 -16.46 4.23 20.84
CA ALA A 43 -15.45 5.27 20.69
C ALA A 43 -15.12 5.55 19.23
N TYR A 44 -15.14 4.54 18.37
CA TYR A 44 -14.99 4.70 16.93
C TYR A 44 -16.18 5.48 16.34
N VAL A 45 -17.42 5.10 16.67
CA VAL A 45 -18.62 5.85 16.25
C VAL A 45 -18.56 7.29 16.74
N ALA A 46 -18.17 7.54 17.99
CA ALA A 46 -17.98 8.91 18.49
C ALA A 46 -16.94 9.69 17.68
N THR A 47 -15.89 9.02 17.20
CA THR A 47 -14.85 9.65 16.37
C THR A 47 -15.39 9.99 14.97
N ARG A 48 -16.14 9.07 14.32
CA ARG A 48 -16.85 9.34 13.05
C ARG A 48 -17.86 10.48 13.20
N TYR A 49 -18.63 10.47 14.28
CA TYR A 49 -19.55 11.55 14.59
C TYR A 49 -18.83 12.90 14.75
N LEU A 50 -17.71 12.93 15.48
CA LEU A 50 -16.90 14.14 15.62
C LEU A 50 -16.35 14.64 14.28
N HIS A 51 -15.91 13.71 13.41
CA HIS A 51 -15.44 14.04 12.07
C HIS A 51 -16.52 14.80 11.28
N ASP A 52 -17.75 14.29 11.26
CA ASP A 52 -18.85 14.96 10.57
C ASP A 52 -19.23 16.29 11.21
N LYS A 53 -19.16 16.40 12.55
CA LYS A 53 -19.41 17.68 13.23
C LYS A 53 -18.37 18.76 12.95
N ILE A 54 -17.12 18.38 12.70
CA ILE A 54 -16.11 19.32 12.20
C ILE A 54 -16.43 19.75 10.77
N LYS A 55 -16.87 18.82 9.91
CA LYS A 55 -17.31 19.14 8.53
C LYS A 55 -18.54 20.04 8.49
N GLU A 56 -19.52 19.79 9.35
CA GLU A 56 -20.70 20.65 9.52
C GLU A 56 -20.31 22.06 10.00
N ALA A 57 -19.23 22.20 10.78
CA ALA A 57 -18.68 23.48 11.19
C ALA A 57 -17.84 24.17 10.08
N GLY A 58 -17.71 23.55 8.90
CA GLY A 58 -16.98 24.08 7.74
C GLY A 58 -15.51 23.62 7.64
N GLY A 59 -15.08 22.68 8.48
CA GLY A 59 -13.72 22.11 8.43
C GLY A 59 -13.59 20.90 7.50
N SER A 60 -12.39 20.33 7.45
CA SER A 60 -12.03 19.12 6.68
C SER A 60 -12.12 17.83 7.51
N GLY A 61 -12.89 17.86 8.60
CA GLY A 61 -13.05 16.73 9.52
C GLY A 61 -11.91 16.60 10.53
N LEU A 62 -11.69 15.37 11.02
CA LEU A 62 -10.75 15.07 12.11
C LEU A 62 -9.30 15.51 11.85
N LYS A 63 -8.91 15.67 10.58
CA LYS A 63 -7.61 16.22 10.19
C LYS A 63 -7.35 17.59 10.84
N ASP A 64 -8.35 18.46 10.87
CA ASP A 64 -8.20 19.81 11.42
C ASP A 64 -7.95 19.76 12.93
N LEU A 65 -8.66 18.86 13.64
CA LEU A 65 -8.47 18.65 15.07
C LEU A 65 -7.06 18.11 15.37
N MET A 66 -6.60 17.13 14.58
CA MET A 66 -5.25 16.58 14.74
C MET A 66 -4.16 17.60 14.41
N GLN A 67 -4.34 18.41 13.35
CA GLN A 67 -3.41 19.47 12.99
C GLN A 67 -3.36 20.54 14.08
N TYR A 68 -4.52 20.97 14.60
CA TYR A 68 -4.59 21.93 15.70
C TYR A 68 -3.82 21.46 16.94
N MET A 69 -3.87 20.17 17.27
CA MET A 69 -3.10 19.61 18.38
C MET A 69 -1.61 19.42 18.06
N ALA A 70 -1.28 19.12 16.79
CA ALA A 70 0.10 18.92 16.37
C ALA A 70 0.92 20.22 16.34
N GLU A 71 0.28 21.36 16.07
CA GLU A 71 0.91 22.68 16.05
C GLU A 71 1.46 23.12 17.42
N ASP A 72 0.84 22.67 18.51
CA ASP A 72 1.24 23.01 19.87
C ASP A 72 0.86 21.88 20.84
N THR A 73 1.89 21.18 21.34
CA THR A 73 1.76 20.03 22.23
C THR A 73 1.23 20.37 23.62
N SER A 74 1.10 21.66 23.97
CA SER A 74 0.46 22.09 25.21
C SER A 74 -1.07 22.16 25.12
N ARG A 75 -1.63 22.12 23.90
CA ARG A 75 -3.08 22.17 23.67
C ARG A 75 -3.75 20.88 24.14
N THR A 76 -4.92 21.04 24.76
CA THR A 76 -5.76 19.94 25.22
C THR A 76 -6.78 19.54 24.16
N LEU A 77 -7.27 18.30 24.22
CA LEU A 77 -8.38 17.84 23.37
C LEU A 77 -9.64 18.70 23.53
N ASP A 78 -9.88 19.23 24.73
CA ASP A 78 -11.02 20.10 25.01
C ASP A 78 -10.94 21.41 24.20
N GLN A 79 -9.75 22.02 24.19
CA GLN A 79 -9.46 23.21 23.38
C GLN A 79 -9.51 22.90 21.88
N ALA A 80 -9.05 21.71 21.46
CA ALA A 80 -9.10 21.31 20.06
C ALA A 80 -10.54 21.16 19.56
N ILE A 81 -11.39 20.46 20.32
CA ILE A 81 -12.82 20.35 20.02
C ILE A 81 -13.46 21.74 19.96
N ALA A 82 -13.16 22.62 20.92
CA ALA A 82 -13.69 23.98 20.93
C ALA A 82 -13.23 24.85 19.75
N ALA A 83 -12.03 24.58 19.21
CA ALA A 83 -11.49 25.32 18.08
C ALA A 83 -11.99 24.81 16.72
N THR A 84 -12.29 23.52 16.60
CA THR A 84 -12.64 22.88 15.30
C THR A 84 -14.12 22.52 15.16
N THR A 85 -14.93 22.76 16.18
CA THR A 85 -16.37 22.46 16.17
C THR A 85 -17.17 23.62 16.76
N ASN A 86 -18.50 23.50 16.75
CA ASN A 86 -19.41 24.41 17.45
C ASN A 86 -19.61 24.05 18.94
N TYR A 87 -18.93 23.02 19.45
CA TYR A 87 -19.02 22.62 20.86
C TYR A 87 -18.07 23.44 21.73
N ALA A 88 -18.43 23.70 22.99
CA ALA A 88 -17.54 24.39 23.92
C ALA A 88 -16.37 23.52 24.41
N GLY A 89 -16.43 22.20 24.17
CA GLY A 89 -15.43 21.22 24.60
C GLY A 89 -16.00 19.80 24.63
N LYS A 90 -15.30 18.89 25.32
CA LYS A 90 -15.63 17.45 25.35
C LYS A 90 -16.99 17.15 25.97
N VAL A 91 -17.40 17.92 26.98
CA VAL A 91 -18.64 17.68 27.74
C VAL A 91 -19.85 17.95 26.87
N THR A 92 -19.87 19.08 26.17
CA THR A 92 -20.95 19.45 25.25
C THR A 92 -21.00 18.51 24.05
N PHE A 93 -19.84 18.09 23.54
CA PHE A 93 -19.77 17.10 22.47
C PHE A 93 -20.35 15.74 22.89
N MET A 94 -19.96 15.24 24.07
CA MET A 94 -20.45 13.96 24.59
C MET A 94 -21.95 13.98 24.88
N ALA A 95 -22.50 15.09 25.37
CA ALA A 95 -23.94 15.23 25.57
C ALA A 95 -24.71 15.14 24.24
N ASP A 96 -24.20 15.76 23.19
CA ASP A 96 -24.80 15.71 21.86
C ASP A 96 -24.66 14.31 21.22
N PHE A 97 -23.48 13.70 21.32
CA PHE A 97 -23.25 12.32 20.88
C PHE A 97 -24.16 11.33 21.60
N GLN A 98 -24.39 11.51 22.90
CA GLN A 98 -25.32 10.68 23.67
C GLN A 98 -26.75 10.76 23.12
N ALA A 99 -27.20 11.97 22.75
CA ALA A 99 -28.54 12.20 22.26
C ALA A 99 -28.73 11.69 20.81
N ASN A 100 -27.72 11.85 19.96
CA ASN A 100 -27.85 11.70 18.51
C ASN A 100 -27.07 10.51 17.92
N GLY A 101 -26.11 9.94 18.64
CA GLY A 101 -25.21 8.91 18.12
C GLY A 101 -25.91 7.63 17.63
N ALA A 102 -27.05 7.26 18.23
CA ALA A 102 -27.78 6.06 17.83
C ALA A 102 -28.44 6.25 16.45
N ASN A 103 -28.98 7.44 16.22
CA ASN A 103 -29.54 7.83 14.91
C ASN A 103 -28.43 7.94 13.86
N TYR A 104 -27.27 8.44 14.25
CA TYR A 104 -26.11 8.52 13.37
C TYR A 104 -25.69 7.13 12.85
N ILE A 105 -25.54 6.14 13.73
CA ILE A 105 -25.19 4.76 13.31
C ILE A 105 -26.22 4.21 12.30
N THR A 106 -27.50 4.50 12.51
CA THR A 106 -28.58 3.88 11.71
C THR A 106 -28.81 4.58 10.37
N ASN A 107 -28.62 5.89 10.31
CA ASN A 107 -29.00 6.69 9.14
C ASN A 107 -27.81 7.21 8.33
N ASN A 108 -26.61 7.26 8.93
CA ASN A 108 -25.44 7.88 8.33
C ASN A 108 -24.29 6.90 8.08
N MET A 109 -24.32 5.70 8.66
CA MET A 109 -23.32 4.65 8.42
C MET A 109 -23.95 3.50 7.63
N ASP A 110 -23.24 2.99 6.62
CA ASP A 110 -23.63 1.76 5.91
C ASP A 110 -22.74 0.59 6.34
N LEU A 111 -23.14 -0.07 7.42
CA LEU A 111 -22.37 -1.18 7.99
C LEU A 111 -22.45 -2.49 7.16
N THR A 112 -23.05 -2.47 5.97
CA THR A 112 -23.40 -3.69 5.21
C THR A 112 -22.64 -3.85 3.91
N ASN A 113 -21.93 -2.81 3.47
CA ASN A 113 -21.16 -2.83 2.25
C ASN A 113 -19.72 -3.35 2.49
N ALA A 114 -18.85 -3.22 1.49
CA ALA A 114 -17.46 -3.67 1.58
C ALA A 114 -16.50 -2.60 2.15
N ASP A 115 -16.98 -1.37 2.37
CA ASP A 115 -16.21 -0.29 2.96
C ASP A 115 -16.07 -0.53 4.47
N THR A 116 -14.89 -0.24 5.00
CA THR A 116 -14.55 -0.43 6.42
C THR A 116 -15.01 0.73 7.30
N GLY A 117 -15.46 1.83 6.67
CA GLY A 117 -15.75 3.08 7.33
C GLY A 117 -14.51 3.91 7.68
N ALA A 118 -13.38 3.60 7.04
CA ALA A 118 -12.18 4.42 7.11
C ALA A 118 -12.49 5.87 6.73
N ILE A 119 -11.84 6.82 7.40
CA ILE A 119 -12.02 8.23 7.05
C ILE A 119 -11.25 8.54 5.78
N GLY A 120 -11.91 9.20 4.83
CA GLY A 120 -11.52 9.30 3.43
C GLY A 120 -12.19 8.26 2.53
N GLY A 121 -12.80 7.21 3.11
CA GLY A 121 -13.52 6.15 2.39
C GLY A 121 -14.93 6.55 1.96
N LEU A 122 -15.65 5.60 1.36
CA LEU A 122 -16.97 5.85 0.78
C LEU A 122 -17.97 6.31 1.85
N ASP A 123 -18.02 5.62 2.99
CA ASP A 123 -19.07 5.83 3.99
C ASP A 123 -18.77 7.02 4.92
N ALA A 124 -17.52 7.42 5.04
CA ALA A 124 -17.13 8.57 5.87
C ALA A 124 -17.13 9.88 5.07
N ASP A 125 -16.66 9.85 3.82
CA ASP A 125 -16.36 11.06 3.05
C ASP A 125 -16.92 11.06 1.62
N GLY A 126 -17.58 9.99 1.18
CA GLY A 126 -18.01 9.83 -0.22
C GLY A 126 -16.84 9.58 -1.18
N GLY A 127 -15.73 9.06 -0.65
CA GLY A 127 -14.55 8.67 -1.43
C GLY A 127 -14.75 7.34 -2.18
N GLY A 128 -13.64 6.71 -2.57
CA GLY A 128 -13.66 5.35 -3.10
C GLY A 128 -13.97 4.32 -2.00
N ILE A 129 -14.35 3.12 -2.39
CA ILE A 129 -14.53 2.00 -1.45
C ILE A 129 -13.16 1.62 -0.87
N VAL A 130 -13.07 1.61 0.46
CA VAL A 130 -11.87 1.26 1.21
C VAL A 130 -12.15 -0.01 2.02
N THR A 131 -11.61 -1.14 1.55
CA THR A 131 -11.79 -2.47 2.13
C THR A 131 -10.67 -2.80 3.13
N ALA A 132 -10.85 -3.87 3.92
CA ALA A 132 -9.84 -4.32 4.88
C ALA A 132 -8.47 -4.62 4.24
N GLU A 133 -8.44 -4.91 2.94
CA GLU A 133 -7.23 -5.21 2.18
C GLU A 133 -6.49 -3.97 1.66
N ASN A 134 -7.16 -2.82 1.47
CA ASN A 134 -6.54 -1.63 0.86
C ASN A 134 -6.51 -0.40 1.77
N VAL A 135 -7.03 -0.51 2.99
CA VAL A 135 -7.21 0.62 3.90
C VAL A 135 -5.91 1.18 4.49
N VAL A 136 -4.89 0.35 4.61
CA VAL A 136 -3.53 0.80 4.87
C VAL A 136 -2.76 0.57 3.58
N ASP A 137 -2.09 1.62 3.08
CA ASP A 137 -1.13 1.46 1.99
C ASP A 137 -0.16 0.34 2.39
N GLU A 138 -0.13 -0.73 1.59
CA GLU A 138 0.79 -1.85 1.75
C GLU A 138 2.22 -1.32 1.63
N GLN A 139 2.81 -0.91 2.76
CA GLN A 139 4.24 -0.57 2.85
C GLN A 139 5.10 -1.82 3.09
N GLY A 140 4.48 -3.00 3.10
CA GLY A 140 5.14 -4.29 3.20
C GLY A 140 5.47 -4.84 1.83
N HIS A 141 6.73 -4.72 1.40
CA HIS A 141 7.28 -5.62 0.40
C HIS A 141 7.25 -7.05 0.97
N GLY A 142 6.16 -7.76 0.73
CA GLY A 142 6.25 -9.20 0.56
C GLY A 142 7.26 -9.45 -0.55
N TYR A 143 8.19 -10.39 -0.35
CA TYR A 143 8.88 -11.00 -1.47
C TYR A 143 7.82 -11.67 -2.34
N ALA A 144 7.19 -10.91 -3.21
CA ALA A 144 6.26 -11.42 -4.18
C ALA A 144 7.07 -12.34 -5.09
N GLU A 145 6.66 -13.61 -5.16
CA GLU A 145 7.16 -14.56 -6.16
C GLU A 145 6.99 -13.99 -7.57
N ASP A 146 6.07 -13.03 -7.75
CA ASP A 146 5.93 -12.21 -8.95
C ASP A 146 6.42 -10.76 -8.71
N PRO A 147 7.59 -10.36 -9.25
CA PRO A 147 8.13 -9.01 -9.10
C PRO A 147 7.26 -7.90 -9.72
N LEU A 148 6.17 -8.26 -10.43
CA LEU A 148 5.23 -7.33 -11.05
C LEU A 148 4.00 -7.03 -10.20
N GLU A 149 3.79 -7.70 -9.07
CA GLU A 149 2.59 -7.55 -8.24
C GLU A 149 2.46 -6.12 -7.66
N SER A 150 3.59 -5.46 -7.39
CA SER A 150 3.64 -4.06 -6.97
C SER A 150 3.63 -3.05 -8.13
N PHE A 151 3.63 -3.51 -9.37
CA PHE A 151 3.62 -2.66 -10.55
C PHE A 151 2.17 -2.32 -10.92
N ASN A 152 1.58 -1.35 -10.23
CA ASN A 152 0.25 -0.84 -10.59
C ASN A 152 0.36 -0.02 -11.89
N VAL A 153 0.19 -0.69 -13.05
CA VAL A 153 0.03 -0.01 -14.33
C VAL A 153 -1.30 0.71 -14.32
N THR A 154 -1.29 1.94 -13.82
CA THR A 154 -2.43 2.84 -13.94
C THR A 154 -2.43 3.35 -15.38
N PHE A 155 -3.14 2.67 -16.26
CA PHE A 155 -3.48 3.25 -17.55
C PHE A 155 -4.39 4.44 -17.26
N ALA A 156 -3.84 5.67 -17.28
CA ALA A 156 -4.68 6.85 -17.13
C ALA A 156 -5.80 6.77 -18.16
N GLU A 157 -7.03 6.96 -17.69
CA GLU A 157 -8.25 6.80 -18.47
C GLU A 157 -8.11 7.45 -19.85
N THR A 158 -8.20 6.62 -20.89
CA THR A 158 -8.48 6.97 -22.30
C THR A 158 -8.03 8.38 -22.71
N TYR A 159 -6.75 8.53 -23.02
CA TYR A 159 -6.10 9.77 -23.48
C TYR A 159 -6.76 10.38 -24.72
N ARG A 160 -7.75 11.25 -24.52
CA ARG A 160 -8.38 12.04 -25.59
C ARG A 160 -7.90 13.49 -25.66
N ASN A 161 -7.15 14.00 -24.68
CA ASN A 161 -6.55 15.34 -24.74
C ASN A 161 -5.28 15.44 -23.87
N VAL A 162 -4.10 15.45 -24.50
CA VAL A 162 -2.85 15.86 -23.83
C VAL A 162 -2.78 17.38 -23.86
N ALA A 163 -3.48 18.03 -22.93
CA ALA A 163 -3.59 19.50 -22.87
C ALA A 163 -2.31 20.19 -22.37
N SER A 164 -1.40 19.45 -21.73
CA SER A 164 -0.13 19.95 -21.20
C SER A 164 0.97 18.92 -21.37
N THR A 165 2.24 19.38 -21.44
CA THR A 165 3.40 18.50 -21.44
C THR A 165 3.48 17.73 -20.13
N ARG A 166 3.73 16.43 -20.20
CA ARG A 166 3.83 15.55 -19.04
C ARG A 166 5.14 14.79 -19.07
N SER A 167 5.82 14.71 -17.93
CA SER A 167 7.03 13.93 -17.77
C SER A 167 6.76 12.74 -16.85
N MET A 168 7.29 11.58 -17.20
CA MET A 168 7.23 10.35 -16.43
C MET A 168 8.62 9.73 -16.38
N THR A 169 9.05 9.29 -15.21
CA THR A 169 10.35 8.63 -15.04
C THR A 169 10.11 7.15 -14.77
N PHE A 170 10.65 6.29 -15.63
CA PHE A 170 10.57 4.83 -15.49
C PHE A 170 11.86 4.30 -14.90
N GLN A 171 11.79 3.58 -13.79
CA GLN A 171 12.91 2.77 -13.33
C GLN A 171 13.01 1.54 -14.24
N VAL A 172 14.08 1.44 -15.03
CA VAL A 172 14.23 0.39 -16.05
C VAL A 172 15.25 -0.67 -15.66
N GLY A 173 16.06 -0.48 -14.61
CA GLY A 173 17.06 -1.45 -14.16
C GLY A 173 17.08 -1.67 -12.64
N ALA A 174 17.92 -2.61 -12.19
CA ALA A 174 17.98 -3.03 -10.78
C ALA A 174 18.71 -2.05 -9.83
N ALA A 175 19.58 -1.19 -10.35
CA ALA A 175 20.35 -0.23 -9.56
C ALA A 175 19.65 1.13 -9.45
N ASN A 176 19.80 1.78 -8.30
CA ASN A 176 19.29 3.12 -8.06
C ASN A 176 19.84 4.11 -9.10
N GLY A 177 18.96 4.90 -9.71
CA GLY A 177 19.30 5.87 -10.74
C GLY A 177 19.28 5.35 -12.18
N MET A 178 19.07 4.04 -12.40
CA MET A 178 18.85 3.47 -13.74
C MET A 178 17.43 3.76 -14.23
N THR A 179 17.20 5.01 -14.61
CA THR A 179 15.91 5.53 -15.02
C THR A 179 15.89 5.95 -16.48
N LEU A 180 14.70 5.91 -17.06
CA LEU A 180 14.38 6.46 -18.36
C LEU A 180 13.28 7.51 -18.21
N ASP A 181 13.61 8.75 -18.51
CA ASP A 181 12.64 9.83 -18.57
C ASP A 181 11.90 9.80 -19.92
N LEU A 182 10.57 9.77 -19.84
CA LEU A 182 9.64 9.94 -20.94
C LEU A 182 8.97 11.30 -20.80
N GLU A 183 9.05 12.11 -21.84
CA GLU A 183 8.27 13.35 -21.94
C GLU A 183 7.23 13.17 -23.04
N PHE A 184 5.98 13.48 -22.71
CA PHE A 184 4.87 13.53 -23.64
C PHE A 184 4.51 14.99 -23.87
N GLY A 185 4.80 15.49 -25.07
CA GLY A 185 4.46 16.84 -25.49
C GLY A 185 2.94 17.05 -25.57
N ALA A 186 2.50 18.29 -25.31
CA ALA A 186 1.11 18.68 -25.48
C ALA A 186 0.70 18.60 -26.97
N ILE A 187 -0.26 17.71 -27.27
CA ILE A 187 -0.80 17.48 -28.63
C ILE A 187 -2.33 17.53 -28.66
N GLY A 188 -2.96 18.07 -27.61
CA GLY A 188 -4.41 18.32 -27.57
C GLY A 188 -4.84 19.38 -28.59
N VAL A 189 -6.13 19.40 -28.93
CA VAL A 189 -6.72 20.32 -29.94
C VAL A 189 -6.39 21.78 -29.61
N ASP A 190 -6.51 22.18 -28.35
CA ASP A 190 -6.19 23.54 -27.92
C ASP A 190 -4.68 23.82 -27.92
N ALA A 191 -3.85 22.83 -27.56
CA ALA A 191 -2.38 22.94 -27.58
C ALA A 191 -1.83 23.09 -29.01
N LEU A 192 -2.49 22.48 -29.99
CA LEU A 192 -2.22 22.63 -31.41
C LEU A 192 -2.90 23.87 -32.03
N SER A 193 -3.55 24.71 -31.21
CA SER A 193 -4.30 25.90 -31.63
C SER A 193 -5.45 25.62 -32.62
N LEU A 194 -5.99 24.40 -32.60
CA LEU A 194 -7.07 23.93 -33.47
C LEU A 194 -8.49 24.16 -32.88
N GLY A 195 -8.60 24.63 -31.63
CA GLY A 195 -9.88 24.72 -30.90
C GLY A 195 -10.87 25.75 -31.43
N ASN A 196 -10.41 26.81 -32.09
CA ASN A 196 -11.23 27.93 -32.58
C ASN A 196 -11.04 28.20 -34.09
N VAL A 197 -10.82 27.16 -34.88
CA VAL A 197 -10.63 27.31 -36.34
C VAL A 197 -11.98 27.65 -36.99
N ASP A 198 -12.09 28.89 -37.49
CA ASP A 198 -13.24 29.36 -38.25
C ASP A 198 -12.95 29.26 -39.76
N SER A 199 -13.76 28.45 -40.46
CA SER A 199 -13.64 28.23 -41.91
C SER A 199 -14.00 29.46 -42.75
N SER A 200 -14.53 30.52 -42.13
CA SER A 200 -14.79 31.81 -42.76
C SER A 200 -13.54 32.71 -42.83
N LEU A 201 -12.50 32.42 -42.05
CA LEU A 201 -11.19 33.06 -42.15
C LEU A 201 -10.37 32.39 -43.26
N PHE A 202 -9.61 33.20 -44.03
CA PHE A 202 -8.84 32.80 -45.22
C PHE A 202 -8.27 31.36 -45.17
N THR A 203 -8.66 30.52 -46.13
CA THR A 203 -8.32 29.09 -46.23
C THR A 203 -6.81 28.79 -46.18
N GLY A 204 -5.96 29.69 -46.67
CA GLY A 204 -4.50 29.55 -46.59
C GLY A 204 -3.95 29.57 -45.16
N SER A 205 -4.60 30.28 -44.24
CA SER A 205 -4.22 30.32 -42.81
C SER A 205 -4.58 29.01 -42.10
N ILE A 206 -5.65 28.35 -42.53
CA ILE A 206 -6.10 27.06 -41.96
C ILE A 206 -5.17 25.93 -42.38
N VAL A 207 -4.74 25.91 -43.65
CA VAL A 207 -3.77 24.92 -44.14
C VAL A 207 -2.43 25.07 -43.43
N GLY A 208 -1.91 26.29 -43.28
CA GLY A 208 -0.66 26.51 -42.53
C GLY A 208 -0.74 26.10 -41.06
N LEU A 209 -1.90 26.31 -40.42
CA LEU A 209 -2.14 25.84 -39.05
C LEU A 209 -2.18 24.32 -38.96
N ALA A 210 -2.84 23.65 -39.91
CA ALA A 210 -2.89 22.19 -39.98
C ALA A 210 -1.51 21.58 -40.24
N ASP A 211 -0.71 22.17 -41.14
CA ASP A 211 0.66 21.72 -41.42
C ASP A 211 1.54 21.84 -40.16
N ALA A 212 1.46 22.95 -39.44
CA ALA A 212 2.19 23.14 -38.18
C ALA A 212 1.76 22.10 -37.11
N ALA A 213 0.46 21.82 -37.01
CA ALA A 213 -0.05 20.81 -36.10
C ALA A 213 0.44 19.39 -36.46
N ILE A 214 0.46 19.05 -37.76
CA ILE A 214 0.98 17.77 -38.25
C ILE A 214 2.47 17.64 -37.99
N GLU A 215 3.25 18.72 -38.20
CA GLU A 215 4.68 18.74 -37.92
C GLU A 215 4.95 18.49 -36.43
N GLN A 216 4.20 19.16 -35.54
CA GLN A 216 4.33 18.96 -34.10
C GLN A 216 3.97 17.53 -33.67
N VAL A 217 2.89 16.95 -34.18
CA VAL A 217 2.52 15.55 -33.93
C VAL A 217 3.58 14.59 -34.46
N SER A 218 4.14 14.88 -35.65
CA SER A 218 5.17 14.04 -36.27
C SER A 218 6.49 14.09 -35.51
N ALA A 219 6.88 15.26 -35.03
CA ALA A 219 8.05 15.45 -34.17
C ALA A 219 7.89 14.65 -32.87
N GLU A 220 6.71 14.69 -32.26
CA GLU A 220 6.43 13.94 -31.04
C GLU A 220 6.45 12.42 -31.27
N ARG A 221 5.88 11.93 -32.39
CA ARG A 221 6.00 10.52 -32.80
C ARG A 221 7.45 10.09 -33.02
N ALA A 222 8.28 10.96 -33.59
CA ALA A 222 9.70 10.68 -33.80
C ALA A 222 10.44 10.52 -32.46
N LYS A 223 10.13 11.37 -31.46
CA LYS A 223 10.67 11.23 -30.10
C LYS A 223 10.24 9.90 -29.47
N TYR A 224 8.97 9.54 -29.56
CA TYR A 224 8.48 8.26 -29.04
C TYR A 224 9.15 7.06 -29.73
N GLY A 225 9.38 7.13 -31.05
CA GLY A 225 10.15 6.13 -31.78
C GLY A 225 11.58 5.98 -31.25
N ALA A 226 12.28 7.09 -31.01
CA ALA A 226 13.62 7.06 -30.42
C ALA A 226 13.63 6.47 -29.00
N LEU A 227 12.61 6.78 -28.19
CA LEU A 227 12.45 6.24 -26.83
C LEU A 227 12.18 4.73 -26.87
N MET A 228 11.35 4.24 -27.80
CA MET A 228 11.13 2.81 -28.02
C MET A 228 12.43 2.08 -28.37
N ASN A 229 13.25 2.64 -29.26
CA ASN A 229 14.56 2.05 -29.59
C ASN A 229 15.50 1.99 -28.37
N ARG A 230 15.49 3.03 -27.53
CA ARG A 230 16.26 3.05 -26.28
C ARG A 230 15.77 2.00 -25.30
N LEU A 231 14.45 1.84 -25.14
CA LEU A 231 13.83 0.80 -24.32
C LEU A 231 14.24 -0.58 -24.80
N GLU A 232 14.16 -0.85 -26.10
CA GLU A 232 14.56 -2.15 -26.68
C GLU A 232 16.04 -2.46 -26.43
N SER A 233 16.93 -1.47 -26.62
CA SER A 233 18.36 -1.62 -26.31
C SER A 233 18.62 -1.85 -24.82
N THR A 234 17.84 -1.20 -23.95
CA THR A 234 17.96 -1.35 -22.50
C THR A 234 17.51 -2.74 -22.06
N ILE A 235 16.38 -3.22 -22.60
CA ILE A 235 15.88 -4.58 -22.38
C ILE A 235 16.92 -5.61 -22.80
N SER A 236 17.51 -5.48 -23.99
CA SER A 236 18.53 -6.40 -24.47
C SER A 236 19.75 -6.44 -23.53
N THR A 237 20.18 -5.28 -23.04
CA THR A 237 21.31 -5.19 -22.10
C THR A 237 20.98 -5.87 -20.77
N LEU A 238 19.78 -5.64 -20.23
CA LEU A 238 19.34 -6.23 -18.97
C LEU A 238 19.14 -7.74 -19.06
N GLN A 239 18.69 -8.26 -20.21
CA GLN A 239 18.61 -9.70 -20.44
C GLN A 239 19.99 -10.37 -20.36
N VAL A 240 21.01 -9.74 -20.94
CA VAL A 240 22.40 -10.22 -20.85
C VAL A 240 22.91 -10.15 -19.41
N GLU A 241 22.62 -9.08 -18.69
CA GLU A 241 22.99 -8.96 -17.27
C GLU A 241 22.29 -10.02 -16.41
N HIS A 242 21.01 -10.27 -16.65
CA HIS A 242 20.24 -11.32 -15.99
C HIS A 242 20.82 -12.72 -16.26
N GLU A 243 21.20 -13.02 -17.50
CA GLU A 243 21.85 -14.30 -17.83
C GLU A 243 23.19 -14.45 -17.09
N ASN A 244 24.02 -13.41 -17.09
CA ASN A 244 25.32 -13.42 -16.41
C ASN A 244 25.18 -13.58 -14.89
N THR A 245 24.26 -12.85 -14.27
CA THR A 245 24.02 -12.92 -12.81
C THR A 245 23.41 -14.26 -12.40
N SER A 246 22.48 -14.80 -13.19
CA SER A 246 21.92 -16.14 -12.99
C SER A 246 23.00 -17.22 -13.11
N ALA A 247 23.86 -17.15 -14.12
CA ALA A 247 24.99 -18.07 -14.29
C ALA A 247 26.00 -17.98 -13.13
N ALA A 248 26.31 -16.77 -12.65
CA ALA A 248 27.16 -16.57 -11.48
C ALA A 248 26.54 -17.18 -10.22
N ARG A 249 25.23 -16.97 -10.00
CA ARG A 249 24.48 -17.56 -8.89
C ARG A 249 24.47 -19.09 -8.95
N SER A 250 24.23 -19.67 -10.12
CA SER A 250 24.28 -21.13 -10.31
C SER A 250 25.63 -21.68 -9.88
N ARG A 251 26.74 -21.07 -10.33
CA ARG A 251 28.09 -21.51 -9.94
C ARG A 251 28.34 -21.45 -8.43
N ILE A 252 27.84 -20.42 -7.74
CA ILE A 252 27.98 -20.31 -6.29
C ILE A 252 27.17 -21.42 -5.60
N VAL A 253 25.90 -21.56 -5.95
CA VAL A 253 25.00 -22.56 -5.35
C VAL A 253 25.50 -23.99 -5.61
N ASP A 254 25.98 -24.27 -6.82
CA ASP A 254 26.50 -25.59 -7.20
C ASP A 254 27.81 -25.93 -6.45
N VAL A 255 28.69 -24.94 -6.23
CA VAL A 255 29.92 -25.11 -5.42
C VAL A 255 29.57 -25.37 -3.95
N ASP A 256 28.63 -24.63 -3.39
CA ASP A 256 28.18 -24.81 -2.01
C ASP A 256 27.56 -26.20 -1.82
N TYR A 257 26.67 -26.62 -2.73
CA TYR A 257 26.06 -27.94 -2.70
C TYR A 257 27.09 -29.07 -2.81
N ALA A 258 28.08 -28.94 -3.70
CA ALA A 258 29.16 -29.91 -3.83
C ALA A 258 29.99 -30.01 -2.53
N SER A 259 30.28 -28.89 -1.88
CA SER A 259 31.05 -28.85 -0.63
C SER A 259 30.29 -29.50 0.54
N GLU A 260 29.00 -29.21 0.67
CA GLU A 260 28.14 -29.77 1.72
C GLU A 260 27.94 -31.28 1.51
N THR A 261 27.74 -31.72 0.26
CA THR A 261 27.63 -33.14 -0.08
C THR A 261 28.94 -33.89 0.21
N ALA A 262 30.11 -33.28 -0.06
CA ALA A 262 31.41 -33.85 0.29
C ALA A 262 31.59 -33.97 1.81
N ASN A 263 31.22 -32.94 2.57
CA ASN A 263 31.25 -32.96 4.04
C ASN A 263 30.29 -34.02 4.62
N LEU A 264 29.05 -34.10 4.11
CA LEU A 264 28.08 -35.12 4.51
C LEU A 264 28.62 -36.54 4.25
N SER A 265 29.23 -36.74 3.08
CA SER A 265 29.85 -38.02 2.70
C SER A 265 31.02 -38.37 3.62
N ALA A 266 31.92 -37.42 3.88
CA ALA A 266 33.04 -37.59 4.80
C ALA A 266 32.56 -37.93 6.23
N ASN A 267 31.56 -37.20 6.74
CA ASN A 267 30.95 -37.46 8.04
C ASN A 267 30.26 -38.83 8.11
N THR A 268 29.70 -39.31 7.01
CA THR A 268 29.08 -40.65 6.93
C THR A 268 30.15 -41.74 6.96
N ILE A 269 31.26 -41.55 6.24
CA ILE A 269 32.42 -42.45 6.27
C ILE A 269 33.02 -42.50 7.68
N VAL A 270 33.22 -41.35 8.33
CA VAL A 270 33.74 -41.29 9.71
C VAL A 270 32.80 -42.00 10.68
N ARG A 271 31.47 -41.81 10.55
CA ARG A 271 30.49 -42.51 11.39
C ARG A 271 30.54 -44.04 11.20
N ASN A 272 30.60 -44.51 9.96
CA ASN A 272 30.71 -45.94 9.66
C ASN A 272 32.06 -46.52 10.15
N ALA A 273 33.15 -45.78 9.99
CA ALA A 273 34.47 -46.16 10.49
C ALA A 273 34.51 -46.19 12.02
N ALA A 274 33.89 -45.21 12.70
CA ALA A 274 33.78 -45.18 14.16
C ALA A 274 32.96 -46.37 14.68
N GLN A 275 31.86 -46.74 14.02
CA GLN A 275 31.09 -47.94 14.36
C GLN A 275 31.90 -49.23 14.17
N ALA A 276 32.63 -49.36 13.05
CA ALA A 276 33.51 -50.52 12.81
C ALA A 276 34.66 -50.59 13.83
N MET A 277 35.25 -49.44 14.18
CA MET A 277 36.29 -49.33 15.21
C MET A 277 35.75 -49.67 16.60
N LEU A 278 34.54 -49.22 16.96
CA LEU A 278 33.87 -49.58 18.21
C LEU A 278 33.56 -51.09 18.26
N ALA A 279 33.09 -51.68 17.16
CA ALA A 279 32.86 -53.12 17.08
C ALA A 279 34.16 -53.92 17.26
N GLN A 280 35.27 -53.45 16.66
CA GLN A 280 36.59 -54.07 16.82
C GLN A 280 37.18 -53.87 18.23
N ALA A 281 37.01 -52.69 18.83
CA ALA A 281 37.44 -52.41 20.20
C ALA A 281 36.63 -53.20 21.23
N ASN A 282 35.36 -53.50 20.95
CA ASN A 282 34.53 -54.36 21.81
C ASN A 282 34.83 -55.86 21.63
N SER A 283 35.34 -56.28 20.46
CA SER A 283 35.67 -57.69 20.21
C SER A 283 37.09 -58.08 20.67
N GLN A 284 38.04 -57.13 20.72
CA GLN A 284 39.40 -57.35 21.22
C GLN A 284 39.49 -57.87 22.66
N PRO A 285 38.78 -57.30 23.66
CA PRO A 285 38.81 -57.76 25.04
C PRO A 285 38.30 -59.21 25.18
N ASN A 286 37.29 -59.59 24.40
CA ASN A 286 36.72 -60.95 24.44
C ASN A 286 37.68 -61.99 23.88
N MET A 287 38.49 -61.66 22.88
CA MET A 287 39.57 -62.53 22.40
C MET A 287 40.68 -62.69 23.45
N VAL A 288 41.03 -61.63 24.19
CA VAL A 288 42.04 -61.71 25.26
C VAL A 288 41.52 -62.49 26.46
N LEU A 289 40.25 -62.34 26.83
CA LEU A 289 39.60 -63.14 27.88
C LEU A 289 39.51 -64.63 27.52
N SER A 290 39.35 -64.97 26.23
CA SER A 290 39.45 -66.35 25.76
C SER A 290 40.85 -66.96 25.98
N LEU A 291 41.91 -66.15 25.84
CA LEU A 291 43.30 -66.56 26.07
C LEU A 291 43.70 -66.58 27.56
N LEU A 292 42.95 -65.91 28.43
CA LEU A 292 43.19 -65.86 29.88
C LEU A 292 42.32 -66.84 30.70
N ARG A 293 41.37 -67.53 30.06
CA ARG A 293 40.66 -68.64 30.71
C ARG A 293 41.58 -69.87 30.71
N PRO A 294 42.01 -70.37 31.87
CA PRO A 294 42.72 -71.64 31.90
C PRO A 294 41.78 -72.73 31.40
N ALA A 295 42.34 -73.65 30.59
CA ALA A 295 41.67 -74.89 30.20
C ALA A 295 41.29 -75.73 31.43
#